data_AF-A0A7C3SB89-F1
#
_entry.id   AF-A0A7C3SB89-F1
#
_cell.length_a   1.000
_cell.length_b   1.000
_cell.length_c   1.000
_cell.angle_alpha   90.00
_cell.angle_beta   90.00
_cell.angle_gamma   90.00
#
_symmetry.space_group_name_H-M   'P 1'
#
loop_
_entity.id
_entity.type
_entity.pdbx_description
1 polymer ?
#
loop_
_entity_poly.entity_id
_entity_poly.type
_entity_poly.pdbx_seq_one_letter_code
_entity_poly.pdbx_strand_id
1 'polypeptide(L)'
;MKVISEHRKQRAVRQLQALEQKARHLQKLLDEGELGEQLQVLSELNTHLHDVKKALLREAIERGLLRVTRADEISDVADELMEWLEKLRWA
;
A
#
# COMPACT_ATOMS: atom_id res chain seq x y z
N MET A 1 -8.96 0.44 -21.35
CA MET A 1 -9.19 0.11 -19.92
C MET A 1 -8.33 -1.05 -19.41
N LYS A 2 -8.17 -2.19 -20.12
CA LYS A 2 -7.35 -3.33 -19.65
C LYS A 2 -5.85 -3.02 -19.43
N VAL A 3 -5.23 -2.21 -20.29
CA VAL A 3 -3.78 -1.89 -20.23
C VAL A 3 -3.40 -1.05 -18.99
N ILE A 4 -4.29 -0.13 -18.56
CA ILE A 4 -4.08 0.71 -17.37
C ILE A 4 -4.09 -0.14 -16.09
N SER A 5 -4.93 -1.18 -16.03
CA SER A 5 -4.96 -2.11 -14.89
C SER A 5 -3.67 -2.91 -14.76
N GLU A 6 -3.01 -3.27 -15.86
CA GLU A 6 -1.85 -4.15 -15.83
C GLU A 6 -0.59 -3.41 -15.39
N HIS A 7 -0.38 -2.17 -15.87
CA HIS A 7 0.72 -1.32 -15.41
C HIS A 7 0.61 -0.98 -13.92
N ARG A 8 -0.59 -0.77 -13.39
CA ARG A 8 -0.81 -0.53 -11.95
C ARG A 8 -0.49 -1.77 -11.11
N LYS A 9 -0.95 -2.95 -11.53
CA LYS A 9 -0.61 -4.22 -10.89
C LYS A 9 0.91 -4.46 -10.87
N GLN A 10 1.57 -4.29 -12.01
CA GLN A 10 3.03 -4.43 -12.09
C GLN A 10 3.75 -3.44 -11.18
N ARG A 11 3.26 -2.20 -11.08
CA ARG A 11 3.81 -1.20 -10.15
C ARG A 11 3.62 -1.62 -8.69
N ALA A 12 2.44 -2.10 -8.30
CA ALA A 12 2.17 -2.59 -6.95
C ALA A 12 3.07 -3.79 -6.60
N VAL A 13 3.22 -4.75 -7.52
CA VAL A 13 4.12 -5.90 -7.34
C VAL A 13 5.56 -5.46 -7.12
N ARG A 14 6.07 -4.53 -7.94
CA ARG A 14 7.43 -3.99 -7.76
C ARG A 14 7.60 -3.28 -6.41
N GLN A 15 6.59 -2.55 -5.96
CA GLN A 15 6.64 -1.88 -4.66
C GLN A 15 6.64 -2.88 -3.49
N LEU A 16 5.90 -3.98 -3.60
CA LEU A 16 5.89 -5.07 -2.61
C LEU A 16 7.22 -5.83 -2.58
N GLN A 17 7.80 -6.11 -3.75
CA GLN A 17 9.13 -6.72 -3.84
C GLN A 17 10.21 -5.84 -3.19
N ALA A 18 10.13 -4.51 -3.37
CA ALA A 18 11.04 -3.58 -2.71
C ALA A 18 10.87 -3.58 -1.17
N LEU A 19 9.64 -3.68 -0.66
CA LEU A 19 9.38 -3.82 0.78
C LEU A 19 9.97 -5.12 1.33
N GLU A 20 9.77 -6.23 0.60
CA GLU A 20 10.30 -7.53 0.98
C GLU A 20 11.84 -7.50 1.06
N GLN A 21 12.50 -6.88 0.09
CA GLN A 21 13.96 -6.76 0.09
C GLN A 21 14.47 -5.92 1.27
N LYS A 22 13.81 -4.80 1.59
CA LYS A 22 14.13 -3.96 2.74
C LYS A 22 13.91 -4.69 4.07
N ALA A 23 12.84 -5.48 4.20
CA ALA A 23 12.57 -6.29 5.38
C ALA A 23 13.64 -7.37 5.59
N ARG A 24 14.06 -8.06 4.51
CA ARG A 24 15.17 -9.02 4.55
C ARG A 24 16.50 -8.35 4.91
N HIS A 25 16.74 -7.13 4.45
CA HIS A 25 17.94 -6.36 4.81
C HIS A 25 17.94 -6.00 6.30
N LEU A 26 16.81 -5.52 6.82
CA LEU A 26 16.65 -5.28 8.26
C LEU A 26 16.92 -6.53 9.09
N GLN A 27 16.42 -7.69 8.63
CA GLN A 27 16.64 -8.96 9.33
C GLN A 27 18.13 -9.31 9.44
N LYS A 28 18.93 -9.05 8.39
CA LYS A 28 20.39 -9.22 8.45
C LYS A 28 21.07 -8.22 9.40
N LEU A 29 20.66 -6.95 9.36
CA LEU A 29 21.21 -5.93 10.25
C LEU A 29 20.92 -6.25 11.72
N LEU A 30 19.76 -6.86 12.01
CA LEU A 30 19.41 -7.37 13.34
C LEU A 30 20.34 -8.50 13.78
N ASP A 31 20.69 -9.42 12.87
CA ASP A 31 21.65 -10.49 13.13
C ASP A 31 23.09 -9.95 13.35
N GLU A 32 23.44 -8.84 12.70
CA GLU A 32 24.77 -8.21 12.74
C GLU A 32 24.95 -7.19 13.89
N GLY A 33 23.86 -6.77 14.55
CA GLY A 33 23.89 -5.90 15.73
C GLY A 33 24.07 -4.40 15.44
N GLU A 34 23.90 -3.95 14.20
CA GLU A 34 24.14 -2.56 13.78
C GLU A 34 22.92 -1.65 14.02
N LEU A 35 22.73 -1.22 15.27
CA LEU A 35 21.59 -0.38 15.72
C LEU A 35 21.32 0.89 14.89
N GLY A 36 22.36 1.57 14.41
CA GLY A 36 22.21 2.79 13.61
C GLY A 36 21.58 2.52 12.24
N GLU A 37 22.08 1.49 11.54
CA GLU A 37 21.56 1.07 10.24
C GLU A 37 20.16 0.45 10.37
N GLN A 38 19.89 -0.29 11.46
CA GLN A 38 18.57 -0.85 11.75
C GLN A 38 17.49 0.25 11.86
N LEU A 39 17.77 1.34 12.59
CA LEU A 39 16.83 2.46 12.74
C LEU A 39 16.59 3.19 11.41
N GLN A 40 17.62 3.33 10.59
CA GLN A 40 17.48 3.91 9.26
C GLN A 40 16.60 3.03 8.36
N VAL A 41 16.87 1.72 8.29
CA VAL A 41 16.09 0.79 7.46
C VAL A 41 14.63 0.68 7.95
N LEU A 42 14.38 0.73 9.26
CA LEU A 42 13.03 0.81 9.82
C LEU A 42 12.28 2.07 9.38
N SER A 43 12.95 3.23 9.39
CA SER A 43 12.37 4.50 8.92
C SER A 43 12.04 4.45 7.42
N GLU A 44 12.93 3.88 6.62
CA GLU A 44 12.74 3.70 5.17
C GLU A 44 11.62 2.70 4.86
N LEU A 45 11.47 1.64 5.67
CA LEU A 45 10.37 0.67 5.57
C LEU A 45 9.04 1.33 5.90
N ASN A 46 8.97 2.10 6.99
CA ASN A 46 7.75 2.78 7.39
C ASN A 46 7.29 3.79 6.33
N THR A 47 8.22 4.59 5.81
CA THR A 47 7.94 5.56 4.74
C THR A 47 7.43 4.87 3.48
N HIS A 48 8.10 3.80 3.06
CA HIS A 48 7.71 3.06 1.84
C HIS A 48 6.38 2.34 2.02
N LEU A 49 6.09 1.80 3.21
CA LEU A 49 4.80 1.20 3.54
C LEU A 49 3.67 2.24 3.46
N HIS A 50 3.90 3.45 3.98
CA HIS A 50 2.95 4.55 3.89
C HIS A 50 2.63 4.93 2.44
N ASP A 51 3.63 4.98 1.58
CA ASP A 51 3.45 5.28 0.16
C ASP A 51 2.66 4.20 -0.57
N VAL A 52 2.90 2.93 -0.25
CA VAL A 52 2.13 1.80 -0.78
C VAL A 52 0.69 1.85 -0.30
N LYS A 53 0.46 2.09 1.00
CA LYS A 53 -0.89 2.27 1.58
C LYS A 53 -1.67 3.37 0.85
N LYS A 54 -1.05 4.54 0.62
CA LYS A 54 -1.66 5.65 -0.13
C LYS A 54 -2.00 5.27 -1.57
N ALA A 55 -1.10 4.57 -2.27
CA ALA A 55 -1.32 4.15 -3.64
C ALA A 55 -2.51 3.17 -3.76
N LEU A 56 -2.59 2.22 -2.84
CA LEU A 56 -3.70 1.26 -2.76
C LEU A 56 -5.03 1.92 -2.43
N LEU A 57 -5.05 2.84 -1.45
CA LEU A 57 -6.24 3.59 -1.10
C LEU A 57 -6.78 4.40 -2.28
N ARG A 58 -5.89 5.09 -3.00
CA ARG A 58 -6.27 5.83 -4.20
C ARG A 58 -6.89 4.91 -5.25
N GLU A 59 -6.33 3.72 -5.46
CA GLU A 59 -6.88 2.76 -6.42
C GLU A 59 -8.24 2.21 -5.97
N ALA A 60 -8.44 1.97 -4.66
CA ALA A 60 -9.72 1.57 -4.11
C ALA A 60 -10.79 2.66 -4.33
N ILE A 61 -10.48 3.92 -4.04
CA ILE A 61 -11.37 5.07 -4.29
C ILE A 61 -11.71 5.20 -5.77
N GLU A 62 -10.71 5.16 -6.66
CA GLU A 62 -10.92 5.26 -8.10
C GLU A 62 -11.83 4.12 -8.62
N ARG A 63 -11.63 2.89 -8.14
CA ARG A 63 -12.47 1.74 -8.50
C ARG A 63 -13.87 1.84 -7.93
N GLY A 64 -14.02 2.33 -6.69
CA GLY A 64 -15.30 2.56 -6.04
C GLY A 64 -16.15 3.58 -6.82
N LEU A 65 -15.58 4.75 -7.10
CA LEU A 65 -16.26 5.80 -7.88
C LEU A 65 -16.67 5.32 -9.29
N LEU A 66 -15.84 4.50 -9.94
CA LEU A 66 -16.17 3.87 -11.23
C LEU A 66 -17.30 2.83 -11.15
N ARG A 67 -17.53 2.21 -9.99
CA ARG A 67 -18.66 1.29 -9.75
C ARG A 67 -19.95 2.05 -9.45
N VAL A 68 -19.86 3.06 -8.60
CA VAL A 68 -20.95 3.97 -8.21
C VAL A 68 -21.58 4.69 -9.41
N THR A 69 -20.77 5.04 -10.42
CA THR A 69 -21.29 5.63 -11.67
C THR A 69 -22.05 4.64 -12.55
N ARG A 70 -22.11 3.36 -12.20
CA ARG A 70 -22.73 2.28 -13.00
C ARG A 70 -23.82 1.50 -12.27
N ALA A 71 -23.83 1.52 -10.96
CA ALA A 71 -24.82 0.89 -10.09
C ALA A 71 -25.23 1.95 -9.06
N ASP A 72 -26.52 2.17 -8.84
CA ASP A 72 -27.10 3.08 -7.82
C ASP A 72 -26.83 2.59 -6.37
N GLU A 73 -25.62 2.07 -6.11
CA GLU A 73 -25.14 1.45 -4.88
C GLU A 73 -24.06 2.34 -4.22
N ILE A 74 -24.32 3.66 -4.20
CA ILE A 74 -23.38 4.66 -3.65
C ILE A 74 -23.08 4.40 -2.17
N SER A 75 -24.09 3.95 -1.42
CA SER A 75 -23.98 3.67 0.02
C SER A 75 -22.99 2.55 0.31
N ASP A 76 -23.12 1.40 -0.36
CA ASP A 76 -22.29 0.22 -0.09
C ASP A 76 -20.82 0.49 -0.44
N VAL A 77 -20.58 1.21 -1.52
CA VAL A 77 -19.21 1.61 -1.90
C VAL A 77 -18.64 2.66 -0.94
N ALA A 78 -19.45 3.58 -0.44
CA ALA A 78 -19.02 4.55 0.56
C ALA A 78 -18.63 3.85 1.88
N ASP A 79 -19.42 2.86 2.30
CA ASP A 79 -19.16 2.06 3.50
C ASP A 79 -17.86 1.24 3.36
N GLU A 80 -17.64 0.58 2.21
CA GLU A 80 -16.38 -0.09 1.92
C GLU A 80 -15.19 0.89 1.97
N LEU A 81 -15.29 2.05 1.31
CA LEU A 81 -14.21 3.04 1.31
C LEU A 81 -13.91 3.57 2.71
N MET A 82 -14.94 3.78 3.52
CA MET A 82 -14.80 4.20 4.92
C MET A 82 -14.11 3.12 5.75
N GLU A 83 -14.47 1.85 5.61
CA GLU A 83 -13.82 0.75 6.32
C GLU A 83 -12.32 0.65 5.96
N TRP A 84 -11.99 0.81 4.68
CA TRP A 84 -10.59 0.84 4.22
C TRP A 84 -9.84 2.05 4.77
N LEU A 85 -10.46 3.23 4.79
CA LEU A 85 -9.87 4.45 5.39
C LEU A 85 -9.61 4.28 6.88
N GLU A 86 -10.53 3.65 7.61
CA GLU A 86 -10.35 3.37 9.04
C GLU A 86 -9.20 2.39 9.30
N LYS A 87 -9.14 1.27 8.57
CA LYS A 87 -8.03 0.30 8.68
C LYS A 87 -6.67 0.95 8.39
N LEU A 88 -6.64 1.97 7.54
CA LEU A 88 -5.42 2.70 7.19
C LEU A 88 -5.08 3.84 8.15
N ARG A 89 -6.05 4.39 8.88
CA ARG A 89 -5.84 5.45 9.89
C ARG A 89 -5.18 4.90 11.15
N TRP A 90 -5.44 3.64 11.49
CA TRP A 90 -4.98 2.99 12.73
C TRP A 90 -3.74 2.10 12.55
N ALA A 91 -3.10 2.10 11.38
CA ALA A 91 -1.93 1.27 11.05
C ALA A 91 -0.77 2.11 10.53
#